data_AF-A0A3A4K6G4-F1
#
_entry.id   AF-A0A3A4K6G4-F1
#
_cell.length_a   1.000
_cell.length_b   1.000
_cell.length_c   1.000
_cell.angle_alpha   90.00
_cell.angle_beta   90.00
_cell.angle_gamma   90.00
#
_symmetry.space_group_name_H-M   'P 1'
#
loop_
_entity.id
_entity.type
_entity.pdbx_description
1 polymer ?
#
loop_
_entity_poly.entity_id
_entity_poly.type
_entity_poly.pdbx_seq_one_letter_code
_entity_poly.pdbx_strand_id
1 'polypeptide(L)' 'MELPKGYREPKLVYAVELLDEDDRSVGQLGAFVSREMAEACVARLEVEGCTDLVINMIPVHTRLEDWQFDR' A
#
# COMPACT_ATOMS: atom_id res chain seq x y z
N MET A 1 25.93 8.34 6.61
CA MET A 1 24.78 9.24 6.38
C MET A 1 24.10 9.41 7.73
N GLU A 2 24.09 10.62 8.29
CA GLU A 2 23.42 10.87 9.58
C GLU A 2 21.99 11.34 9.30
N LEU A 3 21.00 10.61 9.82
CA LEU A 3 19.59 10.99 9.71
C LEU A 3 19.26 12.11 10.70
N PRO A 4 18.32 13.02 10.36
CA PRO A 4 17.88 14.07 11.27
C PRO A 4 17.41 13.51 12.62
N LYS A 5 17.67 14.26 13.69
CA LYS A 5 17.26 13.87 15.04
C LYS A 5 15.74 13.72 15.10
N GLY A 6 15.27 12.51 15.36
CA GLY A 6 13.85 12.19 15.47
C GLY A 6 13.18 11.73 14.17
N TYR A 7 13.97 11.46 13.12
CA TYR A 7 13.52 10.73 11.94
C TYR A 7 12.90 9.39 12.34
N ARG A 8 11.75 9.08 11.75
CA ARG A 8 11.07 7.79 11.92
C ARG A 8 11.01 7.08 10.58
N GLU A 9 11.40 5.81 10.59
CA GLU A 9 11.25 4.94 9.43
C GLU A 9 9.76 4.86 9.01
N PRO A 10 9.49 4.82 7.69
CA PRO A 10 8.12 4.67 7.20
C PRO A 10 7.51 3.37 7.69
N LYS A 11 6.21 3.41 7.97
CA LYS A 11 5.43 2.19 8.15
C LYS A 11 4.98 1.69 6.80
N LEU A 12 5.03 0.39 6.60
CA LEU A 12 4.53 -0.22 5.39
C LEU A 12 3.03 -0.50 5.49
N VAL A 13 2.28 -0.12 4.46
CA VAL A 13 0.87 -0.47 4.28
C VAL A 13 0.71 -1.23 2.97
N TYR A 14 -0.14 -2.24 2.98
CA TYR A 14 -0.49 -3.06 1.83
C TYR A 14 -1.84 -2.60 1.29
N ALA A 15 -1.82 -1.88 0.18
CA ALA A 15 -3.02 -1.38 -0.49
C ALA A 15 -3.50 -2.42 -1.51
N VAL A 16 -4.77 -2.83 -1.40
CA VAL A 16 -5.42 -3.62 -2.45
C VAL A 16 -5.99 -2.62 -3.46
N GLU A 17 -5.51 -2.71 -4.69
CA GLU A 17 -5.88 -1.82 -5.79
C GLU A 17 -6.50 -2.62 -6.94
N LEU A 18 -7.43 -2.00 -7.64
CA LEU A 18 -8.00 -2.52 -8.88
C LEU A 18 -7.25 -1.92 -10.06
N LEU A 19 -6.91 -2.73 -11.04
CA LEU A 19 -6.29 -2.30 -12.30
C LEU A 19 -7.33 -2.18 -13.42
N ASP A 20 -7.07 -1.28 -14.38
CA ASP A 20 -7.71 -1.31 -15.69
C ASP A 20 -6.97 -2.20 -16.69
N GLU A 21 -7.48 -2.26 -17.92
CA GLU A 21 -6.89 -3.01 -19.04
C GLU A 21 -5.48 -2.53 -19.42
N ASP A 22 -5.05 -1.34 -18.99
CA ASP A 22 -3.73 -0.76 -19.22
C ASP A 22 -2.77 -0.99 -18.02
N ASP A 23 -3.12 -1.90 -17.09
CA ASP A 23 -2.42 -2.15 -15.82
C ASP A 23 -2.29 -0.90 -14.93
N ARG A 24 -3.19 0.08 -15.07
CA ARG A 24 -3.21 1.28 -14.24
C ARG A 24 -4.14 1.10 -13.07
N SER A 25 -3.69 1.51 -11.90
CA SER A 25 -4.54 1.58 -10.71
C SER A 25 -5.71 2.54 -10.95
N VAL A 26 -6.92 2.01 -10.94
CA VAL A 26 -8.16 2.79 -11.03
C VAL A 26 -8.69 3.20 -9.66
N GLY A 27 -8.24 2.53 -8.60
CA GLY A 27 -8.64 2.87 -7.25
C GLY A 27 -8.19 1.86 -6.20
N GLN A 28 -8.18 2.33 -4.95
CA GLN A 28 -7.90 1.53 -3.78
C GLN A 28 -9.19 0.95 -3.20
N LEU A 29 -9.24 -0.36 -3.04
CA LEU A 29 -10.35 -1.09 -2.41
C LEU A 29 -10.12 -1.32 -0.91
N GLY A 30 -8.85 -1.32 -0.46
CA GLY A 30 -8.51 -1.46 0.96
C GLY A 30 -7.06 -1.12 1.27
N ALA A 31 -6.78 -0.85 2.55
CA ALA A 31 -5.44 -0.59 3.08
C ALA A 31 -5.22 -1.42 4.35
N PHE A 32 -4.15 -2.20 4.39
CA PHE A 32 -3.92 -3.15 5.47
C PHE A 32 -2.52 -2.98 6.06
N VAL A 33 -2.41 -3.20 7.37
CA VAL A 33 -1.12 -3.14 8.09
C VAL A 33 -0.33 -4.44 8.03
N SER A 34 -0.90 -5.51 7.46
CA SER A 34 -0.21 -6.77 7.20
C SER A 34 -0.52 -7.28 5.81
N ARG A 35 0.46 -8.00 5.25
CA ARG A 35 0.34 -8.65 3.95
C ARG A 35 -0.75 -9.71 3.94
N GLU A 36 -0.80 -10.52 4.99
CA GLU A 36 -1.78 -11.60 5.16
C GLU A 36 -3.23 -11.08 5.13
N MET A 37 -3.49 -9.90 5.72
CA MET A 37 -4.81 -9.27 5.68
C MET A 37 -5.16 -8.77 4.28
N ALA A 38 -4.20 -8.22 3.54
CA ALA A 38 -4.40 -7.81 2.16
C ALA A 38 -4.67 -9.02 1.26
N GLU A 39 -3.90 -10.10 1.41
CA GLU A 39 -4.10 -11.37 0.68
C GLU A 39 -5.47 -11.98 0.98
N ALA A 40 -5.91 -11.99 2.24
CA ALA A 40 -7.25 -12.44 2.62
C ALA A 40 -8.35 -11.57 1.99
N CYS A 41 -8.13 -10.27 1.87
CA CYS A 41 -9.05 -9.36 1.17
C CYS A 41 -9.13 -9.69 -0.33
N VAL A 42 -7.99 -9.87 -1.00
CA VAL A 42 -7.93 -10.25 -2.42
C VAL A 42 -8.67 -11.57 -2.64
N ALA A 43 -8.35 -12.60 -1.88
CA ALA A 43 -8.99 -13.92 -2.01
C ALA A 43 -10.52 -13.86 -1.87
N ARG A 44 -11.02 -12.97 -0.99
CA ARG A 44 -12.46 -12.75 -0.84
C ARG A 44 -13.07 -12.02 -2.04
N LEU A 45 -12.43 -10.96 -2.52
CA LEU A 45 -12.91 -10.18 -3.66
C LEU A 45 -12.89 -11.00 -4.97
N GLU A 46 -11.90 -11.88 -5.14
CA GLU A 46 -11.84 -12.82 -6.26
C GLU A 46 -13.04 -13.79 -6.26
N VAL A 47 -13.44 -14.29 -5.09
CA VAL A 47 -14.64 -15.12 -4.93
C VAL A 47 -15.93 -14.35 -5.25
N GLU A 48 -15.95 -13.03 -4.97
CA GLU A 48 -17.05 -12.13 -5.33
C GLU A 48 -17.04 -11.75 -6.83
N GLY A 49 -16.05 -12.21 -7.60
CA GLY A 49 -15.94 -12.00 -9.04
C GLY A 49 -15.14 -10.75 -9.43
N CYS A 50 -14.44 -10.13 -8.49
CA CYS A 50 -13.53 -9.04 -8.79
C CYS A 50 -12.20 -9.60 -9.31
N THR A 51 -11.83 -9.23 -10.53
CA THR A 51 -10.55 -9.59 -11.15
C THR A 51 -9.58 -8.40 -11.13
N ASP A 52 -8.35 -8.63 -11.61
CA ASP A 52 -7.38 -7.55 -11.86
C ASP A 52 -6.99 -6.76 -10.60
N LEU A 53 -6.87 -7.51 -9.49
CA LEU A 53 -6.47 -6.98 -8.19
C LEU A 53 -4.96 -7.12 -7.97
N VAL A 54 -4.36 -6.08 -7.41
CA VAL A 54 -2.96 -6.11 -6.98
C VAL A 54 -2.80 -5.64 -5.55
N ILE A 55 -1.74 -6.09 -4.89
CA ILE A 55 -1.31 -5.58 -3.59
C ILE A 55 -0.12 -4.66 -3.81
N ASN A 56 -0.36 -3.36 -3.69
CA ASN A 56 0.68 -2.34 -3.74
C ASN A 56 1.25 -2.09 -2.33
N MET A 57 2.56 -1.87 -2.25
CA MET A 57 3.28 -1.64 -1.01
C MET A 57 3.58 -0.15 -0.87
N ILE A 58 2.89 0.52 0.04
CA ILE A 58 2.97 1.97 0.21
C ILE A 58 3.71 2.30 1.52
N PRO A 59 4.87 2.98 1.47
CA PRO A 59 5.48 3.55 2.66
C PRO A 59 4.68 4.76 3.14
N VAL A 60 4.29 4.74 4.41
CA VAL A 60 3.52 5.80 5.07
C VAL A 60 4.37 6.42 6.17
N HIS A 61 4.71 7.69 5.99
CA HIS A 61 5.43 8.47 6.97
C HIS A 61 4.47 9.12 7.96
N THR A 62 4.80 9.07 9.25
CA THR A 62 3.97 9.74 10.28
C THR A 62 4.11 11.25 10.28
N ARG A 63 5.15 11.77 9.61
CA ARG A 63 5.52 13.18 9.55
C ARG A 63 5.87 13.54 8.12
N LEU A 64 5.48 14.74 7.71
CA LEU A 64 5.74 15.22 6.36
C LEU A 64 7.25 15.44 6.13
N GLU A 65 7.97 15.85 7.17
CA GLU A 65 9.42 16.06 7.12
C GLU A 65 10.13 14.74 6.79
N ASP A 66 9.73 13.64 7.43
CA ASP A 66 10.32 12.31 7.20
C ASP A 66 10.11 11.87 5.73
N TRP A 67 8.96 12.19 5.13
CA TRP A 67 8.68 11.90 3.71
C TRP A 67 9.61 12.65 2.75
N GLN A 68 9.99 13.89 3.08
CA GLN A 68 10.89 14.67 2.21
C GLN A 68 12.32 14.13 2.20
N PHE A 69 12.74 13.43 3.26
CA PHE A 69 14.08 12.85 3.37
C PHE A 69 14.22 11.49 2.68
N ASP A 70 13.13 10.75 2.51
CA ASP A 70 13.10 9.38 1.95
C ASP A 70 12.68 9.33 0.47
N ARG A 71 12.59 10.48 -0.20
CA ARG A 71 12.20 10.61 -1.62
C ARG A 71 13.37 10.46 -2.58
#